data_AF-A0A7J9CZI3-F1
#
_entry.id   AF-A0A7J9CZI3-F1
#
_cell.length_a   1.000
_cell.length_b   1.000
_cell.length_c   1.000
_cell.angle_alpha   90.00
_cell.angle_beta   90.00
_cell.angle_gamma   90.00
#
_symmetry.space_group_name_H-M   'P 1'
#
loop_
_entity.id
_entity.type
_entity.pdbx_description
1 polymer ?
#
loop_
_entity_poly.entity_id
_entity_poly.type
_entity_poly.pdbx_seq_one_letter_code
_entity_poly.pdbx_strand_id
1 'polypeptide(L)' 'MMHAPLGSLNSVGGIATEINAVNYVSARSWLATSHFVLGFFLFVGHLWHTGRARAAAAEFERGIDCD' A
#
# COMPACT_ATOMS: atom_id res chain seq x y z
N MET A 1 2.47 25.27 -16.55
CA MET A 1 2.34 23.79 -16.49
C MET A 1 0.88 23.47 -16.24
N MET A 2 0.18 22.77 -17.15
CA MET A 2 -1.28 22.54 -17.04
C MET A 2 -1.68 21.13 -16.55
N HIS A 3 -0.72 20.22 -16.36
CA HIS A 3 -0.97 18.82 -16.00
C HIS A 3 -0.05 18.35 -14.87
N ALA A 4 -0.01 19.11 -13.78
CA ALA A 4 0.70 18.68 -12.58
C ALA A 4 0.05 17.41 -12.00
N PRO A 5 0.81 16.50 -11.38
CA PRO A 5 0.27 15.25 -10.81
C PRO A 5 -0.42 15.48 -9.46
N LEU A 6 -1.37 16.40 -9.41
CA LEU A 6 -2.18 16.76 -8.24
C LEU A 6 -3.66 16.53 -8.57
N GLY A 7 -4.38 15.94 -7.62
CA GLY A 7 -5.81 15.78 -7.71
C GLY A 7 -6.38 14.99 -6.54
N SER A 8 -7.70 15.02 -6.39
CA SER A 8 -8.45 14.33 -5.35
C SER A 8 -8.78 12.88 -5.74
N LEU A 9 -9.24 12.10 -4.76
CA LEU A 9 -9.60 10.70 -4.97
C LEU A 9 -10.82 10.50 -5.90
N ASN A 10 -11.75 11.48 -5.92
CA ASN A 10 -12.88 11.51 -6.85
C ASN A 10 -12.54 12.17 -8.20
N SER A 11 -11.24 12.24 -8.53
CA SER A 11 -10.70 12.71 -9.80
C SER A 11 -10.81 14.20 -10.11
N VAL A 12 -10.94 15.08 -9.11
CA VAL A 12 -10.83 16.53 -9.33
C VAL A 12 -9.36 16.92 -9.42
N GLY A 13 -8.95 17.47 -10.56
CA GLY A 13 -7.56 17.86 -10.81
C GLY A 13 -7.18 19.20 -10.19
N GLY A 14 -5.92 19.29 -9.75
CA GLY A 14 -5.32 20.49 -9.17
C GLY A 14 -5.11 20.41 -7.66
N ILE A 15 -5.00 21.55 -6.98
CA ILE A 15 -4.70 21.60 -5.54
C ILE A 15 -5.91 21.21 -4.68
N ALA A 16 -5.68 20.94 -3.39
CA ALA A 16 -6.72 20.46 -2.48
C ALA A 16 -7.92 21.41 -2.31
N THR A 17 -7.78 22.70 -2.65
CA THR A 17 -8.85 23.72 -2.60
C THR A 17 -9.46 24.04 -3.96
N GLU A 18 -9.10 23.32 -5.03
CA GLU A 18 -9.72 23.50 -6.33
C GLU A 18 -11.20 23.11 -6.29
N ILE A 19 -12.02 23.90 -6.98
CA ILE A 19 -13.42 23.57 -7.20
C ILE A 19 -13.53 22.41 -8.20
N ASN A 20 -14.67 21.71 -8.20
CA ASN A 20 -14.92 20.58 -9.10
C ASN A 20 -15.09 21.04 -10.57
N ALA A 21 -13.97 21.19 -11.29
CA ALA A 21 -13.94 21.74 -12.65
C ALA A 21 -13.22 20.85 -13.67
N VAL A 22 -12.16 20.13 -13.29
CA VAL A 22 -11.35 19.29 -14.20
C VAL A 22 -11.31 17.86 -13.70
N ASN A 23 -11.73 16.90 -14.54
CA ASN A 23 -11.65 15.47 -14.23
C ASN A 23 -10.27 14.93 -14.64
N TYR A 24 -9.27 15.04 -13.75
CA TYR A 24 -7.89 14.63 -14.03
C TYR A 24 -7.13 14.22 -12.77
N VAL A 25 -6.53 13.03 -12.80
CA VAL A 25 -5.47 12.59 -11.88
C VAL A 25 -4.40 11.90 -12.72
N SER A 26 -3.14 12.25 -12.51
CA SER A 26 -2.04 11.68 -13.28
C SER A 26 -1.94 10.17 -13.06
N ALA A 27 -1.68 9.42 -14.14
CA ALA A 27 -1.33 8.00 -14.07
C ALA A 27 -0.12 7.75 -13.15
N ARG A 28 0.80 8.72 -13.02
CA ARG A 28 1.92 8.64 -12.07
C ARG A 28 1.43 8.50 -10.63
N SER A 29 0.44 9.30 -10.24
CA SER A 29 -0.13 9.27 -8.89
C SER A 29 -0.80 7.93 -8.64
N TRP A 30 -1.63 7.46 -9.58
CA TRP A 30 -2.30 6.16 -9.46
C TRP A 30 -1.34 4.98 -9.35
N LEU A 31 -0.32 4.92 -10.21
CA LEU A 31 0.63 3.83 -10.21
C LEU A 31 1.50 3.85 -8.96
N ALA A 32 2.00 5.03 -8.55
CA ALA A 32 2.84 5.16 -7.37
C ALA A 32 2.11 4.78 -6.08
N THR A 33 0.90 5.29 -5.87
CA THR A 33 0.13 4.98 -4.64
C THR A 33 -0.27 3.50 -4.60
N SER A 34 -0.73 2.94 -5.71
CA SER A 34 -1.11 1.52 -5.79
C SER A 34 0.08 0.61 -5.47
N HIS A 35 1.23 0.85 -6.11
CA HIS A 35 2.41 0.00 -5.89
C HIS A 35 3.02 0.19 -4.51
N PHE A 36 2.93 1.38 -3.92
CA PHE A 36 3.36 1.59 -2.53
C PHE A 36 2.52 0.75 -1.56
N VAL A 37 1.19 0.77 -1.69
CA VAL A 37 0.28 -0.02 -0.86
C VAL A 37 0.51 -1.52 -1.07
N LEU A 38 0.61 -1.97 -2.31
CA LEU A 38 0.89 -3.38 -2.63
C LEU A 38 2.24 -3.82 -2.06
N GLY A 39 3.30 -3.03 -2.26
CA GLY A 39 4.63 -3.33 -1.75
C GLY A 39 4.67 -3.44 -0.22
N PHE A 40 3.97 -2.54 0.48
CA PHE A 40 3.86 -2.60 1.94
C PHE A 40 3.19 -3.90 2.41
N PHE A 41 2.04 -4.28 1.84
CA PHE A 41 1.35 -5.50 2.27
C PHE A 41 2.08 -6.79 1.86
N LEU A 42 2.79 -6.80 0.73
CA LEU A 42 3.68 -7.90 0.38
C LEU A 42 4.83 -8.05 1.38
N PHE A 43 5.39 -6.93 1.86
CA PHE A 43 6.42 -6.97 2.91
C PHE A 43 5.88 -7.46 4.25
N VAL A 44 4.70 -6.99 4.68
CA VAL A 44 4.03 -7.51 5.89
C VAL A 44 3.76 -9.02 5.75
N GLY A 45 3.22 -9.45 4.61
CA GLY A 45 3.00 -10.85 4.30
C GLY A 45 4.30 -11.67 4.32
N HIS A 46 5.39 -11.12 3.77
CA HIS A 46 6.71 -11.75 3.81
C HIS A 46 7.18 -11.98 5.26
N LEU A 47 7.16 -10.94 6.09
CA LEU A 47 7.57 -11.05 7.49
C LEU A 47 6.74 -12.09 8.25
N TRP A 48 5.42 -12.05 8.07
CA TRP A 48 4.50 -13.00 8.68
C TRP A 48 4.79 -14.45 8.25
N HIS A 49 4.87 -14.70 6.94
CA HIS A 49 5.09 -16.04 6.41
C HIS A 49 6.49 -16.57 6.73
N THR A 50 7.52 -15.73 6.67
CA THR A 50 8.87 -16.12 7.07
C THR A 50 8.94 -16.44 8.56
N GLY A 51 8.34 -15.61 9.42
CA GLY A 51 8.27 -15.87 10.86
C GLY A 51 7.56 -17.18 11.18
N ARG A 52 6.39 -17.40 10.58
CA ARG A 52 5.60 -18.63 10.78
C ARG A 52 6.32 -19.87 10.25
N ALA A 53 6.97 -19.79 9.09
CA ALA A 53 7.74 -20.90 8.53
C ALA A 53 8.94 -21.26 9.41
N ARG A 54 9.62 -20.26 10.00
CA ARG A 54 10.71 -20.48 10.95
C ARG A 54 10.22 -21.12 12.26
N ALA A 55 9.12 -20.64 12.81
CA ALA A 55 8.51 -21.23 14.02
C ALA A 55 8.07 -22.68 13.77
N ALA A 56 7.51 -22.98 12.59
CA ALA A 56 7.09 -24.33 12.23
C ALA A 56 8.28 -25.28 12.03
N ALA A 57 9.36 -24.80 11.41
CA ALA A 57 10.60 -25.57 11.27
C ALA A 57 11.29 -25.85 12.61
N ALA A 58 11.01 -25.05 13.64
CA ALA A 58 11.47 -25.24 15.01
C ALA A 58 10.38 -25.79 15.94
N GLU A 59 9.24 -26.22 15.39
CA GLU A 59 8.16 -26.96 16.07
C GLU A 59 7.48 -26.22 17.25
N PHE A 60 7.53 -24.88 17.29
CA PHE A 60 6.83 -24.08 18.30
C PHE A 60 5.76 -23.14 17.72
N GLU A 61 5.35 -23.34 16.47
CA GLU A 61 4.36 -22.46 15.82
C GLU A 61 2.96 -22.52 16.46
N ARG A 62 2.70 -23.56 17.26
CA ARG A 62 1.42 -23.79 17.97
C ARG A 62 1.44 -23.39 19.43
N GLY A 63 2.58 -22.92 19.95
CA GLY A 63 2.75 -22.58 21.36
C GLY A 63 4.03 -23.17 21.94
N ILE A 64 4.27 -22.86 23.22
CA ILE A 64 5.40 -23.36 24.01
C ILE A 64 4.90 -24.53 24.86
N ASP A 65 5.75 -25.55 25.03
CA ASP A 65 5.49 -26.66 25.96
C ASP A 65 5.52 -26.16 27.42
N CYS A 66 4.66 -26.73 28.27
CA CYS A 66 4.52 -26.33 29.66
C CYS A 66 5.34 -27.20 30.64
N ASP A 67 5.97 -28.27 30.13
CA ASP A 67 6.70 -29.27 30.91
C ASP A 67 8.21 -28.98 31.05
#